data_AF-A0A1E1WS91-F1
#
_entry.id   AF-A0A1E1WS91-F1
#
_cell.length_a   1.000
_cell.length_b   1.000
_cell.length_c   1.000
_cell.angle_alpha   90.00
_cell.angle_beta   90.00
_cell.angle_gamma   90.00
#
_symmetry.space_group_name_H-M   'P 1'
#
loop_
_entity.id
_entity.type
_entity.pdbx_description
1 polymer ?
#
loop_
_entity_poly.entity_id
_entity_poly.type
_entity_poly.pdbx_seq_one_letter_code
_entity_poly.pdbx_strand_id
1 'polypeptide(L)'
;DGAIEVLDYLRFLLEQDVLDDGLYERCTDWMIKIPLYDQISAIMGVNHWYTVYEKSVENPENIIEVLMDSQQFKLCLEWADVHEVSENMKNLIVMNLLRQLFEYTNQATPDLIKELLTRLPTTQAMDLIQEEMSKVRNVEILQVCVDFISEYSCDWKSFENIKIGLQIMVEIAMNMRNVFWELIEKPLLMIEQFLMNAKLDLLATIINKISPSLKKDPSGDNLYYNIKSIESLVISRNAVDALLRFYAEKALDMKNPRNRCISPPKPSDDSLLQSIDSINIEAASRPFVMPEQVPTKEQWAEDYSTDRCMLCRTSIFSMIMRRHHCRRCGRLVCHVCSRHRMQVPTYPSGVKFRVCDDCYTQTMNKKSPSDQDNLMLSSNSDSGGSGATCMDWCLSTNSKKNEAVRTEFSYEFTPNVTLCLSIMKMHCINLDYPRFLLDRSDEIARELSSGGDARLLVRARRSLLLAAAELYSRTPQENGSGALRVAETGA
;
A
#
# COMPACT_ATOMS: atom_id res chain seq x y z
N ASP A 1 -40.46 -13.98 -41.27
CA ASP A 1 -41.32 -13.36 -40.22
C ASP A 1 -40.54 -12.98 -38.96
N GLY A 2 -39.45 -13.69 -38.60
CA GLY A 2 -38.47 -13.24 -37.59
C GLY A 2 -37.02 -13.46 -38.02
N ALA A 3 -36.07 -12.95 -37.23
CA ALA A 3 -34.64 -13.10 -37.47
C ALA A 3 -34.17 -14.57 -37.39
N ILE A 4 -34.76 -15.34 -36.46
CA ILE A 4 -34.37 -16.73 -36.16
C ILE A 4 -34.63 -17.64 -37.36
N GLU A 5 -35.81 -17.53 -37.98
CA GLU A 5 -36.18 -18.39 -39.10
C GLU A 5 -35.27 -18.15 -40.33
N VAL A 6 -34.85 -16.90 -40.53
CA VAL A 6 -33.91 -16.55 -41.60
C VAL A 6 -32.51 -17.09 -41.30
N LEU A 7 -32.05 -16.98 -40.06
CA LEU A 7 -30.77 -17.53 -39.63
C LEU A 7 -30.70 -19.06 -39.74
N ASP A 8 -31.78 -19.76 -39.39
CA ASP A 8 -31.88 -21.21 -39.54
C ASP A 8 -31.82 -21.62 -41.01
N TYR A 9 -32.48 -20.86 -41.89
CA TYR A 9 -32.40 -21.09 -43.33
C TYR A 9 -31.00 -20.83 -43.89
N LEU A 10 -30.32 -19.76 -43.46
CA LEU A 10 -28.93 -19.48 -43.85
C LEU A 10 -27.98 -20.58 -43.38
N ARG A 11 -28.15 -21.08 -42.15
CA ARG A 11 -27.34 -22.19 -41.62
C ARG A 11 -27.52 -23.46 -42.44
N PHE A 12 -28.76 -23.80 -42.82
CA PHE A 12 -29.05 -24.93 -43.69
C PHE A 12 -28.37 -24.82 -45.06
N LEU A 13 -28.29 -23.60 -45.63
CA LEU A 13 -27.59 -23.37 -46.89
C LEU A 13 -26.08 -23.56 -46.75
N LEU A 14 -25.49 -23.08 -45.66
CA LEU A 14 -24.04 -23.19 -45.41
C LEU A 14 -23.58 -24.63 -45.08
N GLU A 15 -24.50 -25.52 -44.72
CA GLU A 15 -24.23 -26.95 -44.50
C GLU A 15 -24.23 -27.79 -45.79
N GLN A 16 -24.56 -27.21 -46.95
CA GLN A 16 -24.57 -27.95 -48.22
C GLN A 16 -23.16 -28.13 -48.80
N ASP A 17 -22.82 -29.35 -49.23
CA ASP A 17 -21.49 -29.71 -49.78
C ASP A 17 -21.11 -28.97 -51.09
N VAL A 18 -22.08 -28.38 -51.78
CA VAL A 18 -21.87 -27.67 -53.06
C VAL A 18 -22.59 -26.33 -53.02
N LEU A 19 -21.96 -25.34 -52.38
CA LEU A 19 -22.40 -23.95 -52.43
C LEU A 19 -21.47 -23.14 -53.32
N ASP A 20 -22.06 -22.25 -54.14
CA ASP A 20 -21.29 -21.27 -54.90
C ASP A 20 -20.52 -20.34 -53.96
N ASP A 21 -19.25 -20.08 -54.24
CA ASP A 21 -18.35 -19.28 -53.37
C ASP A 21 -18.93 -17.88 -53.09
N GLY A 22 -19.55 -17.24 -54.09
CA GLY A 22 -20.16 -15.92 -53.92
C GLY A 22 -21.45 -15.98 -53.09
N LEU A 23 -22.21 -17.07 -53.19
CA LEU A 23 -23.38 -17.30 -52.33
C LEU A 23 -22.96 -17.61 -50.89
N TYR A 24 -21.89 -18.37 -50.69
CA TYR A 24 -21.31 -18.67 -49.38
C TYR A 24 -20.92 -17.39 -48.66
N GLU A 25 -20.14 -16.52 -49.31
CA GLU A 25 -19.70 -15.24 -48.74
C GLU A 25 -20.91 -14.37 -48.31
N ARG A 26 -21.92 -14.24 -49.18
CA ARG A 26 -23.16 -13.51 -48.86
C ARG A 26 -23.93 -14.11 -47.69
N CYS A 27 -24.03 -15.44 -47.61
CA CYS A 27 -24.72 -16.09 -46.51
C CYS A 27 -23.98 -15.86 -45.19
N THR A 28 -22.65 -15.95 -45.18
CA THR A 28 -21.83 -15.68 -44.00
C THR A 28 -21.89 -14.21 -43.56
N ASP A 29 -21.94 -13.26 -44.49
CA ASP A 29 -22.12 -11.83 -44.20
C ASP A 29 -23.47 -11.56 -43.52
N TRP A 30 -24.55 -12.14 -44.04
CA TRP A 30 -25.88 -11.99 -43.43
C TRP A 30 -26.03 -12.73 -42.09
N MET A 31 -25.27 -13.80 -41.84
CA MET A 31 -25.22 -14.43 -40.52
C MET A 31 -24.70 -13.50 -39.42
N ILE A 32 -23.87 -12.51 -39.77
CA ILE A 32 -23.34 -11.50 -38.84
C ILE A 32 -24.30 -10.31 -38.74
N LYS A 33 -24.84 -9.85 -39.87
CA LYS A 33 -25.71 -8.67 -39.97
C LYS A 33 -27.09 -8.85 -39.32
N ILE A 34 -27.73 -10.00 -39.49
CA ILE A 34 -29.11 -10.20 -38.99
C ILE A 34 -29.19 -10.09 -37.46
N PRO A 35 -28.35 -10.78 -36.65
CA PRO A 35 -28.40 -10.66 -35.20
C PRO A 35 -28.09 -9.24 -34.71
N LEU A 36 -27.21 -8.53 -35.41
CA LEU A 36 -26.88 -7.14 -35.14
C LEU A 36 -28.12 -6.24 -35.33
N TYR A 37 -28.78 -6.32 -36.49
CA TYR A 37 -29.98 -5.53 -36.76
C TYR A 37 -31.16 -5.88 -35.86
N ASP A 38 -31.29 -7.15 -35.46
CA ASP A 38 -32.33 -7.59 -34.54
C ASP A 38 -32.16 -6.96 -33.14
N GLN A 39 -30.93 -6.91 -32.63
CA GLN A 39 -30.63 -6.21 -31.37
C GLN A 39 -30.93 -4.71 -31.43
N ILE A 40 -30.53 -4.06 -32.54
CA ILE A 40 -30.83 -2.63 -32.76
C ILE A 40 -32.34 -2.40 -32.88
N SER A 41 -33.08 -3.35 -33.47
CA SER A 41 -34.53 -3.22 -33.64
C SER A 41 -35.28 -3.11 -32.30
N ALA A 42 -34.83 -3.89 -31.31
CA ALA A 42 -35.37 -3.85 -29.95
C ALA A 42 -35.10 -2.50 -29.27
N ILE A 43 -33.94 -1.89 -29.52
CA ILE A 43 -33.57 -0.57 -28.97
C ILE A 43 -34.39 0.54 -29.63
N MET A 44 -34.56 0.48 -30.95
CA MET A 44 -35.35 1.47 -31.71
C MET A 44 -36.86 1.32 -31.53
N GLY A 45 -37.33 0.22 -30.91
CA GLY A 45 -38.75 -0.10 -30.78
C GLY A 45 -39.42 -0.40 -32.13
N VAL A 46 -38.69 -0.96 -33.09
CA VAL A 46 -39.23 -1.36 -34.39
C VAL A 46 -39.46 -2.87 -34.44
N ASN A 47 -40.52 -3.29 -35.14
CA ASN A 47 -41.02 -4.66 -35.06
C ASN A 47 -40.21 -5.69 -35.87
N HIS A 48 -39.26 -5.27 -36.71
CA HIS A 48 -38.54 -6.18 -37.60
C HIS A 48 -37.12 -5.68 -37.91
N TRP A 49 -36.12 -6.58 -37.83
CA TRP A 49 -34.71 -6.29 -38.09
C TRP A 49 -34.47 -5.70 -39.50
N TYR A 50 -35.24 -6.13 -40.49
CA TYR A 50 -35.14 -5.63 -41.87
C TYR A 50 -35.41 -4.12 -41.97
N THR A 51 -36.30 -3.57 -41.14
CA THR A 51 -36.56 -2.12 -41.09
C THR A 51 -35.33 -1.35 -40.61
N VAL A 52 -34.51 -1.95 -39.73
CA VAL A 52 -33.24 -1.37 -39.30
C VAL A 52 -32.22 -1.40 -40.43
N TYR A 53 -32.16 -2.48 -41.20
CA TYR A 53 -31.33 -2.55 -42.39
C TYR A 53 -31.69 -1.46 -43.41
N GLU A 54 -32.97 -1.31 -43.75
CA GLU A 54 -33.44 -0.25 -44.67
C GLU A 54 -33.00 1.15 -44.17
N LYS A 55 -33.24 1.44 -42.88
CA LYS A 55 -32.80 2.70 -42.27
C LYS A 55 -31.29 2.87 -42.24
N SER A 56 -30.52 1.78 -42.08
CA SER A 56 -29.05 1.83 -42.09
C SER A 56 -28.51 2.24 -43.46
N VAL A 57 -29.22 1.90 -44.54
CA VAL A 57 -28.89 2.30 -45.91
C VAL A 57 -29.37 3.73 -46.21
N GLU A 58 -30.57 4.10 -45.76
CA GLU A 58 -31.17 5.42 -46.03
C GLU A 58 -30.55 6.55 -45.20
N ASN A 59 -30.36 6.31 -43.90
CA ASN A 59 -29.88 7.30 -42.94
C ASN A 59 -29.03 6.66 -41.83
N PRO A 60 -27.76 6.34 -42.12
CA PRO A 60 -26.83 5.76 -41.14
C PRO A 60 -26.61 6.64 -39.91
N GLU A 61 -26.71 7.97 -40.04
CA GLU A 61 -26.52 8.91 -38.93
C GLU A 61 -27.57 8.74 -37.84
N ASN A 62 -28.83 8.45 -38.22
CA ASN A 62 -29.91 8.19 -37.26
C ASN A 62 -29.65 6.94 -36.41
N ILE A 63 -29.09 5.88 -37.03
CA ILE A 63 -28.75 4.65 -36.29
C ILE A 63 -27.67 4.95 -35.25
N ILE A 64 -26.62 5.68 -35.64
CA ILE A 64 -25.54 6.07 -34.73
C ILE A 64 -26.10 6.93 -33.60
N GLU A 65 -26.90 7.96 -33.90
CA GLU A 65 -27.49 8.86 -32.90
C GLU A 65 -28.28 8.05 -31.85
N VAL A 66 -29.18 7.16 -32.27
CA VAL A 66 -29.98 6.34 -31.35
C VAL A 66 -29.10 5.41 -30.50
N LEU A 67 -28.08 4.79 -31.08
CA LEU A 67 -27.19 3.88 -30.34
C LEU A 67 -26.27 4.64 -29.37
N MET A 68 -25.82 5.83 -29.74
CA MET A 68 -25.01 6.70 -28.88
C MET A 68 -25.84 7.24 -27.70
N ASP A 69 -27.06 7.74 -27.95
CA ASP A 69 -27.96 8.26 -26.92
C ASP A 69 -28.42 7.18 -25.93
N SER A 70 -28.56 5.94 -26.41
CA SER A 70 -28.88 4.77 -25.58
C SER A 70 -27.65 4.14 -24.91
N GLN A 71 -26.46 4.74 -25.06
CA GLN A 71 -25.17 4.26 -24.52
C GLN A 71 -24.81 2.83 -24.95
N GLN A 72 -25.28 2.39 -26.12
CA GLN A 72 -24.97 1.08 -26.69
C GLN A 72 -23.71 1.15 -27.56
N PHE A 73 -22.60 1.69 -27.01
CA PHE A 73 -21.41 2.01 -27.81
C PHE A 73 -20.75 0.77 -28.42
N LYS A 74 -20.78 -0.38 -27.73
CA LYS A 74 -20.26 -1.65 -28.27
C LYS A 74 -21.06 -2.08 -29.51
N LEU A 75 -22.38 -2.08 -29.42
CA LEU A 75 -23.27 -2.41 -30.54
C LEU A 75 -23.14 -1.39 -31.67
N CYS A 76 -22.97 -0.11 -31.34
CA CYS A 76 -22.70 0.97 -32.29
C CYS A 76 -21.40 0.73 -33.06
N LEU A 77 -20.34 0.29 -32.38
CA LEU A 77 -19.06 -0.03 -33.01
C LEU A 77 -19.17 -1.26 -33.91
N GLU A 78 -19.81 -2.33 -33.45
CA GLU A 78 -20.08 -3.53 -34.27
C GLU A 78 -20.88 -3.18 -35.53
N TRP A 79 -21.87 -2.29 -35.41
CA TRP A 79 -22.61 -1.78 -36.56
C TRP A 79 -21.72 -0.92 -37.48
N ALA A 80 -20.90 -0.03 -36.94
CA ALA A 80 -20.03 0.85 -37.71
C ALA A 80 -18.88 0.11 -38.42
N ASP A 81 -18.47 -1.07 -37.93
CA ASP A 81 -17.49 -1.93 -38.60
C ASP A 81 -18.06 -2.62 -39.85
N VAL A 82 -19.37 -2.87 -39.85
CA VAL A 82 -20.08 -3.53 -40.96
C VAL A 82 -20.57 -2.54 -42.03
N HIS A 83 -20.63 -1.24 -41.71
CA HIS A 83 -21.07 -0.18 -42.61
C HIS A 83 -19.93 0.78 -42.94
N GLU A 84 -19.99 1.45 -44.08
CA GLU A 84 -19.01 2.46 -44.48
C GLU A 84 -19.25 3.78 -43.73
N VAL A 85 -18.78 3.85 -42.49
CA VAL A 85 -18.85 5.06 -41.66
C VAL A 85 -17.49 5.78 -41.67
N SER A 86 -17.50 7.12 -41.65
CA SER A 86 -16.27 7.92 -41.55
C SER A 86 -15.43 7.55 -40.33
N GLU A 87 -14.09 7.56 -40.50
CA GLU A 87 -13.14 7.27 -39.41
C GLU A 87 -13.32 8.19 -38.20
N ASN A 88 -13.66 9.47 -38.42
CA ASN A 88 -13.93 10.40 -37.33
C ASN A 88 -15.08 9.92 -36.43
N MET A 89 -16.14 9.37 -37.02
CA MET A 89 -17.28 8.86 -36.26
C MET A 89 -16.93 7.56 -35.53
N LYS A 90 -16.20 6.64 -36.17
CA LYS A 90 -15.68 5.43 -35.51
C LYS A 90 -14.82 5.79 -34.30
N ASN A 91 -13.94 6.78 -34.43
CA ASN A 91 -13.13 7.29 -33.32
C ASN A 91 -14.01 7.82 -32.18
N LEU A 92 -15.07 8.59 -32.48
CA LEU A 92 -16.00 9.06 -31.45
C LEU A 92 -16.73 7.91 -30.73
N ILE A 93 -17.16 6.88 -31.45
CA ILE A 93 -17.79 5.69 -30.85
C ILE A 93 -16.80 4.98 -29.92
N VAL A 94 -15.57 4.73 -30.39
CA VAL A 94 -14.51 4.07 -29.61
C VAL A 94 -14.15 4.88 -28.36
N MET A 95 -14.01 6.21 -28.47
CA MET A 95 -13.73 7.07 -27.32
C MET A 95 -14.84 7.01 -26.27
N ASN A 96 -16.11 7.02 -26.67
CA ASN A 96 -17.23 6.93 -25.73
C ASN A 96 -17.34 5.54 -25.09
N LEU A 97 -17.09 4.47 -25.86
CA LEU A 97 -17.00 3.12 -25.32
C LEU A 97 -15.88 3.01 -24.27
N LEU A 98 -14.69 3.54 -24.56
CA LEU A 98 -13.58 3.56 -23.60
C LEU A 98 -13.92 4.35 -22.33
N ARG A 99 -14.59 5.51 -22.44
CA ARG A 99 -15.07 6.28 -21.27
C ARG A 99 -16.01 5.45 -20.40
N GLN A 100 -16.99 4.76 -21.00
CA GLN A 100 -17.89 3.86 -20.26
C GLN A 100 -17.11 2.72 -19.59
N LEU A 101 -16.16 2.09 -20.28
CA LEU A 101 -15.37 0.99 -19.73
C LEU A 101 -14.42 1.44 -18.61
N PHE A 102 -13.92 2.68 -18.66
CA PHE A 102 -13.11 3.26 -17.58
C PHE A 102 -13.93 3.63 -16.35
N GLU A 103 -15.18 4.06 -16.52
CA GLU A 103 -16.10 4.29 -15.42
C GLU A 103 -16.60 2.97 -14.80
N TYR A 104 -16.91 1.98 -15.65
CA TYR A 104 -17.44 0.66 -15.27
C TYR A 104 -16.44 -0.46 -15.60
N THR A 105 -15.29 -0.43 -14.95
CA THR A 105 -14.17 -1.36 -15.20
C THR A 105 -14.50 -2.85 -15.03
N ASN A 106 -15.63 -3.20 -14.40
CA ASN A 106 -16.12 -4.58 -14.30
C ASN A 106 -16.61 -5.16 -15.64
N GLN A 107 -16.89 -4.31 -16.63
CA GLN A 107 -17.27 -4.70 -17.98
C GLN A 107 -16.06 -4.74 -18.94
N ALA A 108 -14.88 -4.36 -18.46
CA ALA A 108 -13.67 -4.24 -19.27
C ALA A 108 -12.71 -5.41 -19.04
N THR A 109 -11.98 -5.76 -20.09
CA THR A 109 -10.83 -6.68 -20.02
C THR A 109 -9.58 -5.99 -20.57
N PRO A 110 -8.37 -6.33 -20.11
CA PRO A 110 -7.14 -5.73 -20.60
C PRO A 110 -6.98 -5.79 -22.13
N ASP A 111 -7.32 -6.93 -22.74
CA ASP A 111 -7.22 -7.15 -24.18
C ASP A 111 -8.18 -6.24 -24.98
N LEU A 112 -9.44 -6.16 -24.53
CA LEU A 112 -10.43 -5.25 -25.14
C LEU A 112 -9.97 -3.79 -25.09
N ILE A 113 -9.46 -3.32 -23.94
CA ILE A 113 -8.98 -1.94 -23.82
C ILE A 113 -7.79 -1.69 -24.74
N LYS A 114 -6.84 -2.64 -24.81
CA LYS A 114 -5.70 -2.55 -25.70
C LYS A 114 -6.14 -2.47 -27.17
N GLU A 115 -7.07 -3.34 -27.59
CA GLU A 115 -7.63 -3.33 -28.94
C GLU A 115 -8.25 -1.96 -29.26
N LEU A 116 -9.14 -1.46 -28.41
CA LEU A 116 -9.83 -0.19 -28.62
C LEU A 116 -8.86 1.00 -28.66
N LEU A 117 -7.84 1.03 -27.81
CA LEU A 117 -6.81 2.08 -27.84
C LEU A 117 -6.02 2.06 -29.15
N THR A 118 -5.72 0.87 -29.70
CA THR A 118 -5.01 0.75 -30.98
C THR A 118 -5.86 1.12 -32.20
N ARG A 119 -7.19 1.17 -32.08
CA ARG A 119 -8.09 1.66 -33.14
C ARG A 119 -8.09 3.19 -33.24
N LEU A 120 -7.65 3.91 -32.21
CA LEU A 120 -7.62 5.37 -32.20
C LEU A 120 -6.27 5.92 -32.71
N PRO A 121 -6.24 7.15 -33.28
CA PRO A 121 -5.01 7.89 -33.46
C PRO A 121 -4.28 8.04 -32.13
N THR A 122 -2.96 7.83 -32.11
CA THR A 122 -2.14 7.83 -30.88
C THR A 122 -2.35 9.08 -30.04
N THR A 123 -2.46 10.26 -30.65
CA THR A 123 -2.72 11.52 -29.93
C THR A 123 -4.05 11.51 -29.19
N GLN A 124 -5.14 11.07 -29.85
CA GLN A 124 -6.46 11.00 -29.24
C GLN A 124 -6.52 9.96 -28.11
N ALA A 125 -5.88 8.80 -28.31
CA ALA A 125 -5.78 7.77 -27.28
C ALA A 125 -5.04 8.29 -26.04
N MET A 126 -3.93 9.00 -26.24
CA MET A 126 -3.14 9.60 -25.15
C MET A 126 -3.92 10.67 -24.39
N ASP A 127 -4.58 11.59 -25.09
CA ASP A 127 -5.40 12.64 -24.48
C ASP A 127 -6.55 12.03 -23.66
N LEU A 128 -7.21 11.00 -24.22
CA LEU A 128 -8.28 10.28 -23.54
C LEU A 128 -7.80 9.58 -22.26
N ILE A 129 -6.68 8.86 -22.33
CA ILE A 129 -6.12 8.21 -21.15
C ILE A 129 -5.80 9.27 -20.08
N GLN A 130 -5.16 10.37 -20.44
CA GLN A 130 -4.80 11.41 -19.46
C GLN A 130 -6.03 12.05 -18.81
N GLU A 131 -7.12 12.27 -19.55
CA GLU A 131 -8.39 12.80 -19.04
C GLU A 131 -9.08 11.82 -18.07
N GLU A 132 -9.06 10.53 -18.40
CA GLU A 132 -9.95 9.54 -17.77
C GLU A 132 -9.25 8.60 -16.77
N MET A 133 -7.91 8.55 -16.73
CA MET A 133 -7.13 7.61 -15.92
C MET A 133 -7.52 7.61 -14.43
N SER A 134 -7.90 8.76 -13.89
CA SER A 134 -8.33 8.90 -12.48
C SER A 134 -9.60 8.11 -12.11
N LYS A 135 -10.44 7.80 -13.11
CA LYS A 135 -11.68 7.04 -12.95
C LYS A 135 -11.45 5.53 -12.97
N VAL A 136 -10.36 5.08 -13.59
CA VAL A 136 -10.03 3.66 -13.74
C VAL A 136 -9.68 3.05 -12.38
N ARG A 137 -10.62 2.30 -11.79
CA ARG A 137 -10.45 1.61 -10.49
C ARG A 137 -10.18 0.11 -10.64
N ASN A 138 -9.37 -0.27 -11.63
CA ASN A 138 -8.91 -1.63 -11.85
C ASN A 138 -7.41 -1.64 -12.19
N VAL A 139 -6.62 -2.45 -11.46
CA VAL A 139 -5.15 -2.49 -11.59
C VAL A 139 -4.71 -2.93 -12.98
N GLU A 140 -5.37 -3.94 -13.56
CA GLU A 140 -4.98 -4.52 -14.85
C GLU A 140 -5.31 -3.58 -16.01
N ILE A 141 -6.47 -2.92 -15.95
CA ILE A 141 -6.87 -1.92 -16.94
C ILE A 141 -5.95 -0.69 -16.87
N LEU A 142 -5.65 -0.20 -15.67
CA LEU A 142 -4.75 0.93 -15.47
C LEU A 142 -3.32 0.60 -15.93
N GLN A 143 -2.88 -0.65 -15.76
CA GLN A 143 -1.60 -1.15 -16.29
C GLN A 143 -1.54 -1.04 -17.82
N VAL A 144 -2.60 -1.43 -18.54
CA VAL A 144 -2.69 -1.27 -20.00
C VAL A 144 -2.55 0.19 -20.41
N CYS A 145 -3.25 1.10 -19.72
CA CYS A 145 -3.15 2.55 -19.99
C CYS A 145 -1.73 3.09 -19.79
N VAL A 146 -1.06 2.72 -18.69
CA VAL A 146 0.30 3.17 -18.38
C VAL A 146 1.32 2.57 -19.34
N ASP A 147 1.15 1.30 -19.74
CA ASP A 147 2.04 0.66 -20.71
C ASP A 147 1.90 1.31 -22.09
N PHE A 148 0.67 1.64 -22.52
CA PHE A 148 0.42 2.42 -23.74
C PHE A 148 1.11 3.79 -23.69
N ILE A 149 0.96 4.54 -22.59
CA ILE A 149 1.68 5.81 -22.40
C ILE A 149 3.20 5.61 -22.49
N SER A 150 3.73 4.55 -21.88
CA SER A 150 5.17 4.30 -21.85
C SER A 150 5.75 3.94 -23.22
N GLU A 151 4.94 3.36 -24.10
CA GLU A 151 5.34 2.97 -25.46
C GLU A 151 5.33 4.18 -26.41
N TYR A 152 4.36 5.09 -26.27
CA TYR A 152 4.12 6.15 -27.25
C TYR A 152 4.45 7.58 -26.78
N SER A 153 4.71 7.82 -25.49
CA SER A 153 5.02 9.16 -24.95
C SER A 153 6.50 9.38 -24.64
N CYS A 154 7.02 10.55 -25.04
CA CYS A 154 8.36 11.02 -24.64
C CYS A 154 8.43 11.47 -23.17
N ASP A 155 7.31 11.86 -22.55
CA ASP A 155 7.23 12.36 -21.17
C ASP A 155 6.63 11.33 -20.19
N TRP A 156 6.87 10.04 -20.45
CA TRP A 156 6.39 8.96 -19.58
C TRP A 156 7.02 8.97 -18.18
N LYS A 157 8.05 9.79 -17.93
CA LYS A 157 8.75 9.91 -16.64
C LYS A 157 7.80 10.25 -15.49
N SER A 158 6.76 11.04 -15.77
CA SER A 158 5.72 11.39 -14.79
C SER A 158 4.91 10.17 -14.31
N PHE A 159 4.89 9.09 -15.09
CA PHE A 159 4.17 7.84 -14.83
C PHE A 159 5.08 6.71 -14.31
N GLU A 160 6.39 6.95 -14.15
CA GLU A 160 7.35 5.94 -13.65
C GLU A 160 6.92 5.38 -12.29
N ASN A 161 6.55 6.26 -11.37
CA ASN A 161 6.09 5.86 -10.05
C ASN A 161 4.78 5.05 -10.11
N ILE A 162 3.85 5.43 -10.99
CA ILE A 162 2.58 4.73 -11.17
C ILE A 162 2.85 3.32 -11.68
N LYS A 163 3.74 3.16 -12.68
CA LYS A 163 4.11 1.84 -13.22
C LYS A 163 4.65 0.91 -12.14
N ILE A 164 5.56 1.40 -11.29
CA ILE A 164 6.08 0.60 -10.17
C ILE A 164 5.00 0.37 -9.10
N GLY A 165 4.16 1.36 -8.80
CA GLY A 165 3.03 1.23 -7.89
C GLY A 165 2.05 0.14 -8.31
N LEU A 166 1.74 0.03 -9.60
CA LEU A 166 0.90 -1.03 -10.15
C LEU A 166 1.57 -2.41 -10.06
N GLN A 167 2.87 -2.51 -10.34
CA GLN A 167 3.63 -3.76 -10.12
C GLN A 167 3.55 -4.20 -8.65
N ILE A 168 3.65 -3.27 -7.70
CA ILE A 168 3.45 -3.56 -6.27
C ILE A 168 2.01 -4.04 -6.03
N MET A 169 0.99 -3.35 -6.57
CA MET A 169 -0.43 -3.67 -6.38
C MET A 169 -0.82 -5.07 -6.87
N VAL A 170 -0.21 -5.56 -7.96
CA VAL A 170 -0.45 -6.90 -8.51
C VAL A 170 -0.11 -7.99 -7.48
N GLU A 171 0.99 -7.83 -6.75
CA GLU A 171 1.45 -8.77 -5.73
C GLU A 171 0.62 -8.71 -4.43
N ILE A 172 -0.24 -7.70 -4.26
CA ILE A 172 -1.11 -7.54 -3.09
C ILE A 172 -2.43 -8.27 -3.30
N ALA A 173 -2.87 -9.01 -2.28
CA ALA A 173 -4.19 -9.64 -2.25
C ALA A 173 -5.33 -8.62 -2.44
N MET A 174 -6.34 -8.98 -3.23
CA MET A 174 -7.42 -8.06 -3.66
C MET A 174 -8.09 -7.30 -2.50
N ASN A 175 -8.29 -7.96 -1.36
CA ASN A 175 -8.92 -7.39 -0.17
C ASN A 175 -8.08 -6.31 0.55
N MET A 176 -6.78 -6.20 0.25
CA MET A 176 -5.90 -5.18 0.83
C MET A 176 -5.55 -4.04 -0.15
N ARG A 177 -5.85 -4.20 -1.45
CA ARG A 177 -5.49 -3.24 -2.50
C ARG A 177 -6.06 -1.84 -2.26
N ASN A 178 -7.25 -1.75 -1.69
CA ASN A 178 -7.90 -0.48 -1.34
C ASN A 178 -7.06 0.39 -0.38
N VAL A 179 -6.29 -0.22 0.54
CA VAL A 179 -5.43 0.52 1.49
C VAL A 179 -4.25 1.21 0.80
N PHE A 180 -3.89 0.74 -0.39
CA PHE A 180 -2.72 1.22 -1.15
C PHE A 180 -3.10 2.02 -2.39
N TRP A 181 -4.37 2.01 -2.80
CA TRP A 181 -4.79 2.58 -4.07
C TRP A 181 -4.40 4.06 -4.23
N GLU A 182 -4.65 4.86 -3.19
CA GLU A 182 -4.31 6.29 -3.19
C GLU A 182 -2.78 6.53 -3.14
N LEU A 183 -1.98 5.49 -2.93
CA LEU A 183 -0.51 5.55 -2.88
C LEU A 183 0.17 5.04 -4.16
N ILE A 184 -0.58 4.68 -5.21
CA ILE A 184 -0.01 4.13 -6.46
C ILE A 184 1.03 5.08 -7.09
N GLU A 185 0.81 6.40 -7.01
CA GLU A 185 1.78 7.41 -7.48
C GLU A 185 3.00 7.58 -6.57
N LYS A 186 2.98 6.96 -5.39
CA LYS A 186 3.98 7.07 -4.31
C LYS A 186 4.43 5.68 -3.83
N PRO A 187 5.06 4.87 -4.70
CA PRO A 187 5.44 3.48 -4.37
C PRO A 187 6.39 3.36 -3.17
N LEU A 188 7.22 4.38 -2.88
CA LEU A 188 8.03 4.41 -1.66
C LEU A 188 7.19 4.43 -0.38
N LEU A 189 6.03 5.10 -0.37
CA LEU A 189 5.10 5.06 0.76
C LEU A 189 4.43 3.69 0.89
N MET A 190 4.18 2.99 -0.22
CA MET A 190 3.67 1.61 -0.18
C MET A 190 4.69 0.68 0.49
N ILE A 191 5.97 0.78 0.10
CA ILE A 191 7.08 0.03 0.70
C ILE A 191 7.24 0.37 2.18
N GLU A 192 7.20 1.66 2.52
CA GLU A 192 7.26 2.14 3.90
C GLU A 192 6.14 1.52 4.74
N GLN A 193 4.91 1.50 4.21
CA GLN A 193 3.76 0.92 4.89
C GLN A 193 3.96 -0.58 5.17
N PHE A 194 4.56 -1.35 4.25
CA PHE A 194 4.90 -2.75 4.53
C PHE A 194 5.96 -2.91 5.62
N LEU A 195 6.98 -2.04 5.64
CA LEU A 195 8.01 -2.02 6.67
C LEU A 195 7.41 -1.73 8.05
N MET A 196 6.60 -0.68 8.15
CA MET A 196 5.93 -0.30 9.40
C MET A 196 5.05 -1.42 9.97
N ASN A 197 4.41 -2.22 9.10
CA ASN A 197 3.56 -3.34 9.51
C ASN A 197 4.29 -4.69 9.55
N ALA A 198 5.63 -4.70 9.42
CA ALA A 198 6.48 -5.89 9.46
C ALA A 198 6.06 -7.03 8.50
N LYS A 199 5.48 -6.70 7.34
CA LYS A 199 5.03 -7.66 6.32
C LYS A 199 6.20 -8.05 5.39
N LEU A 200 7.29 -8.52 5.97
CA LEU A 200 8.58 -8.65 5.28
C LEU A 200 8.61 -9.72 4.19
N ASP A 201 7.90 -10.84 4.35
CA ASP A 201 7.90 -11.92 3.36
C ASP A 201 7.24 -11.47 2.03
N LEU A 202 6.10 -10.77 2.16
CA LEU A 202 5.43 -10.15 1.02
C LEU A 202 6.30 -9.02 0.43
N LEU A 203 6.89 -8.17 1.28
CA LEU A 203 7.75 -7.09 0.83
C LEU A 203 8.99 -7.60 0.08
N ALA A 204 9.60 -8.70 0.51
CA ALA A 204 10.73 -9.32 -0.17
C ALA A 204 10.34 -9.80 -1.57
N THR A 205 9.17 -10.44 -1.69
CA THR A 205 8.60 -10.83 -2.99
C THR A 205 8.40 -9.62 -3.90
N ILE A 206 7.77 -8.56 -3.37
CA ILE A 206 7.54 -7.30 -4.09
C ILE A 206 8.85 -6.68 -4.57
N ILE A 207 9.84 -6.51 -3.68
CA ILE A 207 11.13 -5.89 -4.02
C ILE A 207 11.84 -6.68 -5.13
N ASN A 208 11.81 -8.01 -5.08
CA ASN A 208 12.40 -8.85 -6.12
C ASN A 208 11.71 -8.66 -7.48
N LYS A 209 10.38 -8.51 -7.49
CA LYS A 209 9.58 -8.31 -8.71
C LYS A 209 9.81 -6.95 -9.35
N ILE A 210 9.88 -5.88 -8.55
CA ILE A 210 10.08 -4.52 -9.06
C ILE A 210 11.54 -4.20 -9.36
N SER A 211 12.51 -4.92 -8.77
CA SER A 211 13.95 -4.63 -8.89
C SER A 211 14.45 -4.46 -10.33
N PRO A 212 14.01 -5.24 -11.34
CA PRO A 212 14.44 -5.03 -12.73
C PRO A 212 14.00 -3.69 -13.33
N SER A 213 12.92 -3.10 -12.81
CA SER A 213 12.37 -1.82 -13.27
C SER A 213 12.92 -0.62 -12.48
N LEU A 214 13.69 -0.86 -11.40
CA LEU A 214 14.27 0.21 -10.58
C LEU A 214 15.58 0.73 -11.18
N LYS A 215 15.61 2.03 -11.47
CA LYS A 215 16.83 2.73 -11.89
C LYS A 215 17.80 2.91 -10.72
N LYS A 216 19.10 3.01 -11.03
CA LYS A 216 20.10 3.54 -10.11
C LYS A 216 20.09 5.06 -10.22
N ASP A 217 19.53 5.73 -9.21
CA ASP A 217 19.48 7.19 -9.15
C ASP A 217 20.04 7.65 -7.81
N PRO A 218 21.15 8.43 -7.80
CA PRO A 218 21.78 8.92 -6.57
C PRO A 218 20.89 9.89 -5.78
N SER A 219 19.83 10.46 -6.37
CA SER A 219 18.88 11.32 -5.65
C SER A 219 18.27 10.62 -4.42
N GLY A 220 18.15 9.29 -4.48
CA GLY A 220 17.65 8.44 -3.41
C GLY A 220 18.63 8.18 -2.26
N ASP A 221 19.93 8.45 -2.43
CA ASP A 221 20.94 8.13 -1.40
C ASP A 221 20.72 8.88 -0.10
N ASN A 222 20.27 10.13 -0.20
CA ASN A 222 20.05 11.01 0.95
C ASN A 222 18.75 10.72 1.71
N LEU A 223 17.88 9.85 1.17
CA LEU A 223 16.58 9.57 1.78
C LEU A 223 16.72 9.01 3.20
N TYR A 224 17.78 8.25 3.48
CA TYR A 224 18.05 7.69 4.80
C TYR A 224 18.17 8.78 5.88
N TYR A 225 18.84 9.89 5.54
CA TYR A 225 19.05 11.01 6.47
C TYR A 225 17.91 12.03 6.46
N ASN A 226 17.12 12.06 5.38
CA ASN A 226 16.00 12.98 5.23
C ASN A 226 14.73 12.28 4.74
N ILE A 227 14.12 11.48 5.61
CA ILE A 227 12.88 10.75 5.31
C ILE A 227 11.72 11.67 4.86
N LYS A 228 11.79 12.97 5.16
CA LYS A 228 10.75 13.94 4.76
C LYS A 228 10.70 14.15 3.24
N SER A 229 11.78 13.88 2.51
CA SER A 229 11.80 14.01 1.04
C SER A 229 11.14 12.84 0.31
N ILE A 230 10.75 11.77 1.02
CA ILE A 230 10.22 10.52 0.44
C ILE A 230 9.06 10.75 -0.54
N GLU A 231 8.22 11.75 -0.28
CA GLU A 231 7.02 12.03 -1.08
C GLU A 231 7.32 12.71 -2.43
N SER A 232 8.48 13.36 -2.53
CA SER A 232 8.94 14.06 -3.74
C SER A 232 9.89 13.25 -4.62
N LEU A 233 10.33 12.08 -4.16
CA LEU A 233 11.30 11.26 -4.88
C LEU A 233 10.64 10.38 -5.95
N VAL A 234 11.34 10.26 -7.08
CA VAL A 234 11.11 9.16 -8.03
C VAL A 234 11.70 7.91 -7.42
N ILE A 235 10.97 6.80 -7.50
CA ILE A 235 11.46 5.54 -6.95
C ILE A 235 12.72 5.06 -7.67
N SER A 236 13.73 4.71 -6.90
CA SER A 236 15.00 4.18 -7.39
C SER A 236 15.50 3.09 -6.47
N ARG A 237 16.48 2.30 -6.93
CA ARG A 237 17.09 1.27 -6.10
C ARG A 237 17.70 1.86 -4.82
N ASN A 238 18.41 2.98 -4.97
CA ASN A 238 19.05 3.70 -3.87
C ASN A 238 18.03 4.23 -2.86
N ALA A 239 16.88 4.74 -3.32
CA ALA A 239 15.81 5.21 -2.44
C ALA A 239 15.19 4.05 -1.63
N VAL A 240 14.92 2.90 -2.28
CA VAL A 240 14.43 1.70 -1.59
C VAL A 240 15.45 1.22 -0.54
N ASP A 241 16.72 1.11 -0.92
CA ASP A 241 17.80 0.71 -0.03
C ASP A 241 17.99 1.67 1.16
N ALA A 242 17.87 2.98 0.92
CA ALA A 242 17.91 4.00 1.97
C ALA A 242 16.73 3.89 2.95
N LEU A 243 15.53 3.59 2.44
CA LEU A 243 14.35 3.35 3.25
C LEU A 243 14.47 2.06 4.08
N LEU A 244 15.01 0.98 3.49
CA LEU A 244 15.32 -0.26 4.20
C LEU A 244 16.30 -0.01 5.34
N ARG A 245 17.38 0.74 5.11
CA ARG A 245 18.34 1.14 6.16
C ARG A 245 17.67 1.92 7.29
N PHE A 246 16.81 2.88 6.96
CA PHE A 246 16.10 3.69 7.94
C PHE A 246 15.24 2.82 8.85
N TYR A 247 14.46 1.88 8.30
CA TYR A 247 13.63 0.98 9.10
C TYR A 247 14.41 -0.14 9.78
N ALA A 248 15.56 -0.55 9.25
CA ALA A 248 16.47 -1.46 9.93
C ALA A 248 17.12 -0.80 11.16
N GLU A 249 17.44 0.49 11.09
CA GLU A 249 17.88 1.28 12.26
C GLU A 249 16.77 1.35 13.30
N LYS A 250 15.53 1.64 12.87
CA LYS A 250 14.35 1.65 13.76
C LYS A 250 14.15 0.32 14.47
N ALA A 251 14.47 -0.81 13.83
CA ALA A 251 14.39 -2.13 14.48
C ALA A 251 15.38 -2.27 15.64
N LEU A 252 16.48 -1.51 15.62
CA LEU A 252 17.49 -1.46 16.67
C LEU A 252 17.29 -0.27 17.63
N ASP A 253 16.26 0.57 17.46
CA ASP A 253 16.03 1.76 18.29
C ASP A 253 16.04 1.38 19.78
N MET A 254 17.10 1.77 20.48
CA MET A 254 17.26 1.55 21.92
C MET A 254 16.66 2.70 22.75
N LYS A 255 15.80 3.55 22.16
CA LYS A 255 15.30 4.79 22.79
C LYS A 255 14.97 4.56 24.27
N ASN A 256 15.86 5.15 25.08
CA ASN A 256 15.98 5.33 26.54
C ASN A 256 16.51 4.18 27.42
N PRO A 257 17.82 4.24 27.74
CA PRO A 257 18.26 4.21 29.13
C PRO A 257 19.08 5.47 29.47
N ARG A 258 18.44 6.43 30.18
CA ARG A 258 19.06 7.54 30.92
C ARG A 258 19.62 8.71 30.09
N ASN A 259 19.05 9.90 30.34
CA ASN A 259 19.86 11.08 30.57
C ASN A 259 19.63 11.52 32.02
N ARG A 260 20.65 11.30 32.87
CA ARG A 260 20.81 11.73 34.28
C ARG A 260 19.64 11.41 35.22
N CYS A 261 19.70 10.23 35.84
CA CYS A 261 19.17 10.11 37.20
C CYS A 261 20.09 10.95 38.10
N ILE A 262 19.60 12.10 38.58
CA ILE A 262 20.11 12.65 39.83
C ILE A 262 19.81 11.57 40.86
N SER A 263 20.85 11.05 41.49
CA SER A 263 20.74 10.00 42.51
C SER A 263 19.59 10.31 43.48
N PRO A 264 18.73 9.33 43.82
CA PRO A 264 17.76 9.53 44.89
C PRO A 264 18.51 9.94 46.17
N PRO A 265 17.95 10.83 47.01
CA PRO A 265 18.59 11.19 48.27
C PRO A 265 18.89 9.91 49.04
N LYS A 266 20.13 9.79 49.53
CA LYS A 266 20.55 8.64 50.35
C LYS A 266 19.54 8.47 51.48
N PRO A 267 19.04 7.25 51.74
CA PRO A 267 18.19 7.04 52.91
C PRO A 267 19.05 7.31 54.15
N SER A 268 18.68 8.32 54.92
CA SER A 268 19.07 8.39 56.32
C SER A 268 18.36 7.25 57.06
N ASP A 269 19.07 6.59 57.97
CA ASP A 269 18.63 5.38 58.69
C ASP A 269 17.29 5.54 59.46
N ASP A 270 16.74 6.75 59.57
CA ASP A 270 15.42 7.02 60.16
C ASP A 270 14.21 6.70 59.25
N SER A 271 14.41 6.39 57.96
CA SER A 271 13.29 6.21 57.00
C SER A 271 12.58 4.84 57.08
N LEU A 272 13.15 3.87 57.81
CA LEU A 272 12.59 2.52 57.94
C LEU A 272 11.38 2.42 58.90
N LEU A 273 11.05 3.50 59.62
CA LEU A 273 9.87 3.55 60.50
C LEU A 273 8.70 4.40 59.93
N GLN A 274 8.86 5.02 58.76
CA GLN A 274 7.80 5.83 58.11
C GLN A 274 7.17 5.17 56.87
N SER A 275 7.61 3.95 56.53
CA SER A 275 7.31 3.32 55.24
C SER A 275 6.10 2.37 55.25
N ILE A 276 5.44 2.18 56.39
CA ILE A 276 4.20 1.36 56.48
C ILE A 276 2.94 2.25 56.44
N ASP A 277 2.98 3.45 57.05
CA ASP A 277 1.82 4.35 57.11
C ASP A 277 1.61 5.20 55.84
N SER A 278 2.57 5.18 54.90
CA SER A 278 2.47 5.91 53.62
C SER A 278 1.85 5.08 52.49
N ILE A 279 1.50 3.81 52.73
CA ILE A 279 0.69 3.03 51.79
C ILE A 279 -0.76 3.50 51.97
N ASN A 280 -1.11 4.58 51.26
CA ASN A 280 -2.50 5.02 51.18
C ASN A 280 -3.30 4.01 50.32
N ILE A 281 -3.71 2.89 50.94
CA ILE A 281 -4.54 1.84 50.34
C ILE A 281 -5.89 2.40 49.83
N GLU A 282 -6.34 3.53 50.39
CA GLU A 282 -7.57 4.21 49.95
C GLU A 282 -7.42 4.86 48.56
N ALA A 283 -6.24 5.37 48.21
CA ALA A 283 -5.97 5.91 46.87
C ALA A 283 -5.83 4.80 45.81
N ALA A 284 -5.42 3.59 46.21
CA ALA A 284 -5.35 2.42 45.34
C ALA A 284 -6.73 1.87 44.94
N SER A 285 -7.79 2.25 45.67
CA SER A 285 -9.14 1.68 45.57
C SER A 285 -10.15 2.53 44.79
N ARG A 286 -9.77 3.74 44.36
CA ARG A 286 -10.66 4.56 43.52
C ARG A 286 -10.62 4.07 42.07
N PRO A 287 -11.77 3.79 41.42
CA PRO A 287 -11.80 3.42 40.02
C PRO A 287 -11.23 4.56 39.18
N PHE A 288 -10.40 4.24 38.20
CA PHE A 288 -9.88 5.25 37.29
C PHE A 288 -11.03 5.94 36.56
N VAL A 289 -10.99 7.27 36.52
CA VAL A 289 -11.87 8.07 35.68
C VAL A 289 -11.03 8.68 34.56
N MET A 290 -11.39 8.39 33.31
CA MET A 290 -10.75 8.99 32.15
C MET A 290 -10.90 10.51 32.20
N PRO A 291 -9.79 11.29 32.08
CA PRO A 291 -9.86 12.75 32.03
C PRO A 291 -10.85 13.25 30.98
N GLU A 292 -11.62 14.29 31.32
CA GLU A 292 -12.58 14.90 30.40
C GLU A 292 -11.88 15.46 29.16
N GLN A 293 -10.77 16.17 29.38
CA GLN A 293 -9.90 16.72 28.34
C GLN A 293 -8.64 15.85 28.17
N VAL A 294 -8.13 15.78 26.95
CA VAL A 294 -6.87 15.10 26.66
C VAL A 294 -5.72 15.94 27.22
N PRO A 295 -4.85 15.39 28.08
CA PRO A 295 -3.75 16.15 28.66
C PRO A 295 -2.72 16.54 27.60
N THR A 296 -2.11 17.72 27.75
CA THR A 296 -0.96 18.12 26.95
C THR A 296 0.26 17.27 27.29
N LYS A 297 1.30 17.28 26.45
CA LYS A 297 2.48 16.43 26.63
C LYS A 297 3.22 16.74 27.93
N GLU A 298 3.17 17.98 28.39
CA GLU A 298 3.78 18.46 29.64
C GLU A 298 3.06 17.93 30.87
N GLN A 299 1.79 17.53 30.72
CA GLN A 299 0.97 16.95 31.78
C GLN A 299 1.07 15.42 31.82
N TRP A 300 1.86 14.81 30.93
CA TRP A 300 2.08 13.37 30.94
C TRP A 300 2.95 12.97 32.13
N ALA A 301 2.75 11.74 32.62
CA ALA A 301 3.64 11.20 33.65
C ALA A 301 5.08 11.19 33.12
N GLU A 302 6.00 11.80 33.86
CA GLU A 302 7.41 11.83 33.50
C GLU A 302 7.96 10.40 33.39
N ASP A 303 8.76 10.11 32.36
CA ASP A 303 9.29 8.78 32.05
C ASP A 303 9.81 8.01 33.27
N TYR A 304 10.49 8.70 34.19
CA TYR A 304 11.15 8.10 35.33
C TYR A 304 10.46 8.38 36.68
N SER A 305 9.24 8.91 36.65
CA SER A 305 8.41 9.09 37.85
C SER A 305 8.05 7.76 38.52
N THR A 306 8.04 6.66 37.78
CA THR A 306 7.83 5.31 38.29
C THR A 306 8.63 4.27 37.51
N ASP A 307 8.98 3.18 38.18
CA ASP A 307 9.59 1.99 37.62
C ASP A 307 8.55 0.95 37.17
N ARG A 308 7.25 1.17 37.42
CA ARG A 308 6.18 0.19 37.16
C ARG A 308 5.04 0.75 36.35
N CYS A 309 4.35 -0.14 35.64
CA CYS A 309 3.16 0.22 34.89
C CYS A 309 2.07 0.82 35.81
N MET A 310 1.56 2.00 35.46
CA MET A 310 0.51 2.68 36.24
C MET A 310 -0.87 2.02 36.12
N LEU A 311 -1.04 1.06 35.20
CA LEU A 311 -2.26 0.26 35.05
C LEU A 311 -2.18 -1.04 35.86
N CYS A 312 -1.35 -2.01 35.44
CA CYS A 312 -1.29 -3.32 36.12
C CYS A 312 -0.45 -3.34 37.41
N ARG A 313 0.39 -2.32 37.64
CA ARG A 313 1.33 -2.20 38.78
C ARG A 313 2.32 -3.36 38.97
N THR A 314 2.25 -4.37 38.12
CA THR A 314 3.00 -5.62 38.21
C THR A 314 4.24 -5.57 37.31
N SER A 315 4.08 -5.08 36.07
CA SER A 315 5.19 -4.95 35.13
C SER A 315 6.17 -3.87 35.57
N ILE A 316 7.43 -4.26 35.80
CA ILE A 316 8.55 -3.36 36.01
C ILE A 316 9.13 -3.01 34.65
N PHE A 317 9.34 -1.72 34.41
CA PHE A 317 9.93 -1.22 33.18
C PHE A 317 11.42 -1.53 33.10
N SER A 318 11.85 -2.03 31.95
CA SER A 318 13.24 -2.40 31.64
C SER A 318 13.54 -2.10 30.16
N MET A 319 14.73 -2.47 29.69
CA MET A 319 15.04 -2.38 28.24
C MET A 319 14.06 -3.20 27.39
N ILE A 320 13.67 -4.38 27.86
CA ILE A 320 12.73 -5.27 27.17
C ILE A 320 11.29 -4.84 27.46
N MET A 321 10.98 -4.52 28.72
CA MET A 321 9.65 -4.04 29.10
C MET A 321 9.59 -2.51 29.01
N ARG A 322 9.42 -1.99 27.80
CA ARG A 322 9.49 -0.55 27.52
C ARG A 322 8.33 0.23 28.15
N ARG A 323 8.61 1.51 28.38
CA ARG A 323 7.63 2.52 28.80
C ARG A 323 6.84 3.00 27.60
N HIS A 324 5.53 3.12 27.76
CA HIS A 324 4.66 3.78 26.79
C HIS A 324 3.74 4.75 27.50
N HIS A 325 3.42 5.88 26.86
CA HIS A 325 2.38 6.77 27.36
C HIS A 325 1.04 6.45 26.72
N CYS A 326 -0.03 6.45 27.50
CA CYS A 326 -1.37 6.52 26.93
C CYS A 326 -1.61 7.93 26.38
N ARG A 327 -1.86 8.08 25.07
CA ARG A 327 -2.10 9.40 24.45
C ARG A 327 -3.42 10.03 24.89
N ARG A 328 -4.31 9.26 25.53
CA ARG A 328 -5.60 9.75 26.05
C ARG A 328 -5.52 10.28 27.49
N CYS A 329 -4.66 9.73 28.35
CA CYS A 329 -4.60 10.10 29.77
C CYS A 329 -3.19 10.39 30.32
N GLY A 330 -2.13 10.24 29.51
CA GLY A 330 -0.75 10.56 29.89
C GLY A 330 -0.07 9.56 30.82
N ARG A 331 -0.74 8.47 31.25
CA ARG A 331 -0.14 7.44 32.13
C ARG A 331 0.97 6.66 31.44
N LEU A 332 2.00 6.29 32.22
CA LEU A 332 3.01 5.31 31.87
C LEU A 332 2.46 3.88 31.98
N VAL A 333 2.44 3.17 30.86
CA VAL A 333 1.85 1.83 30.73
C VAL A 333 2.79 0.89 29.98
N CYS A 334 2.69 -0.41 30.29
CA CYS A 334 3.39 -1.44 29.53
C CYS A 334 2.60 -1.80 28.25
N HIS A 335 3.26 -2.49 27.32
CA HIS A 335 2.65 -2.98 26.08
C HIS A 335 1.33 -3.73 26.33
N VAL A 336 1.33 -4.67 27.28
CA VAL A 336 0.17 -5.53 27.59
C VAL A 336 -1.06 -4.72 27.99
N CYS A 337 -0.85 -3.61 28.72
CA CYS A 337 -1.88 -2.71 29.22
C CYS A 337 -2.31 -1.62 28.23
N SER A 338 -1.77 -1.64 27.01
CA SER A 338 -1.96 -0.59 26.00
C SER A 338 -1.89 -1.13 24.58
N ARG A 339 -2.56 -2.26 24.35
CA ARG A 339 -2.63 -2.93 23.04
C ARG A 339 -3.53 -2.18 22.06
N HIS A 340 -4.46 -1.39 22.56
CA HIS A 340 -5.44 -0.71 21.75
C HIS A 340 -4.92 0.63 21.19
N ARG A 341 -5.43 0.96 20.00
CA ARG A 341 -5.22 2.25 19.34
C ARG A 341 -6.56 2.86 18.96
N MET A 342 -6.72 4.16 19.16
CA MET A 342 -7.94 4.87 18.77
C MET A 342 -7.65 6.31 18.37
N GLN A 343 -8.59 6.93 17.65
CA GLN A 343 -8.54 8.38 17.41
C GLN A 343 -8.66 9.11 18.74
N VAL A 344 -7.73 10.04 19.00
CA VAL A 344 -7.75 10.90 20.19
C VAL A 344 -8.21 12.31 19.75
N PRO A 345 -9.20 12.93 20.42
CA PRO A 345 -9.85 14.17 19.94
C PRO A 345 -8.91 15.36 19.64
N THR A 346 -7.80 15.49 20.37
CA THR A 346 -6.83 16.59 20.19
C THR A 346 -5.73 16.29 19.17
N TYR A 347 -5.74 15.09 18.59
CA TYR A 347 -4.73 14.62 17.65
C TYR A 347 -5.25 14.65 16.20
N PRO A 348 -4.35 14.65 15.19
CA PRO A 348 -4.73 14.65 13.78
C PRO A 348 -5.79 13.59 13.44
N SER A 349 -6.82 14.01 12.72
CA SER A 349 -7.92 13.13 12.34
C SER A 349 -7.48 12.04 11.35
N GLY A 350 -7.99 10.83 11.56
CA GLY A 350 -7.65 9.65 10.76
C GLY A 350 -6.38 8.92 11.22
N VAL A 351 -5.75 9.36 12.31
CA VAL A 351 -4.58 8.68 12.90
C VAL A 351 -4.97 8.09 14.25
N LYS A 352 -4.68 6.80 14.43
CA LYS A 352 -4.93 6.10 15.70
C LYS A 352 -3.69 6.11 16.58
N PHE A 353 -3.86 6.49 17.84
CA PHE A 353 -2.79 6.59 18.82
C PHE A 353 -2.93 5.54 19.91
N ARG A 354 -1.80 5.12 20.48
CA ARG A 354 -1.79 4.13 21.57
C ARG A 354 -2.54 4.65 22.79
N VAL A 355 -3.43 3.82 23.32
CA VAL A 355 -4.18 4.12 24.55
C VAL A 355 -4.13 2.94 25.52
N CYS A 356 -4.25 3.21 26.82
CA CYS A 356 -4.37 2.14 27.80
C CYS A 356 -5.77 1.53 27.77
N ASP A 357 -5.88 0.29 28.25
CA ASP A 357 -7.12 -0.49 28.19
C ASP A 357 -8.27 0.20 28.94
N ASP A 358 -7.96 0.85 30.06
CA ASP A 358 -8.87 1.73 30.82
C ASP A 358 -9.51 2.81 29.93
N CYS A 359 -8.69 3.58 29.20
CA CYS A 359 -9.14 4.67 28.34
C CYS A 359 -9.93 4.16 27.14
N TYR A 360 -9.49 3.03 26.57
CA TYR A 360 -10.17 2.41 25.44
C TYR A 360 -11.58 1.94 25.85
N THR A 361 -11.67 1.17 26.94
CA THR A 361 -12.93 0.63 27.48
C THR A 361 -13.92 1.75 27.83
N GLN A 362 -13.48 2.77 28.55
CA GLN A 362 -14.34 3.92 28.89
C GLN A 362 -14.79 4.72 27.67
N THR A 363 -13.98 4.77 26.61
CA THR A 363 -14.37 5.43 25.36
C THR A 363 -15.41 4.61 24.59
N MET A 364 -15.27 3.29 24.56
CA MET A 364 -16.26 2.40 23.92
C MET A 364 -17.61 2.43 24.65
N ASN A 365 -17.59 2.43 25.99
CA ASN A 365 -18.82 2.49 26.80
C ASN A 365 -19.58 3.83 26.68
N LYS A 366 -18.92 4.91 26.23
CA LYS A 366 -19.55 6.22 26.00
C LYS A 366 -20.17 6.36 24.60
N LYS A 367 -19.91 5.44 23.67
CA LYS A 367 -20.43 5.50 22.30
C LYS A 367 -21.76 4.75 22.17
N SER A 368 -22.62 5.25 21.28
CA SER A 368 -23.90 4.62 20.95
C SER A 368 -23.69 3.22 20.33
N PRO A 369 -24.64 2.26 20.48
CA PRO A 369 -24.51 0.91 19.92
C PRO A 369 -24.26 0.89 18.40
N SER A 370 -24.80 1.86 17.65
CA SER A 370 -24.64 1.97 16.20
C SER A 370 -23.22 2.35 15.75
N ASP A 371 -22.39 2.94 16.63
CA ASP A 371 -21.00 3.32 16.34
C ASP A 371 -19.98 2.24 16.71
N GLN A 372 -20.42 1.15 17.35
CA GLN A 372 -19.55 0.07 17.84
C GLN A 372 -19.12 -0.89 16.72
N ASP A 373 -20.01 -1.16 15.75
CA ASP A 373 -19.75 -2.10 14.64
C ASP A 373 -18.64 -1.62 13.68
N ASN A 374 -18.53 -0.30 13.46
CA ASN A 374 -17.47 0.29 12.63
C ASN A 374 -16.07 0.27 13.30
N LEU A 375 -16.00 0.09 14.62
CA LEU A 375 -14.72 0.05 15.36
C LEU A 375 -14.24 -1.36 15.71
N MET A 376 -15.17 -2.33 15.86
CA MET A 376 -14.85 -3.75 16.02
C MET A 376 -14.07 -4.31 14.83
N LEU A 377 -14.34 -3.86 13.60
CA LEU A 377 -13.58 -4.24 12.40
C LEU A 377 -12.13 -3.72 12.39
N SER A 378 -11.78 -2.82 13.29
CA SER A 378 -10.47 -2.16 13.31
C SER A 378 -9.76 -2.26 14.66
N SER A 379 -10.21 -3.20 15.50
CA SER A 379 -9.65 -3.56 16.79
C SER A 379 -9.37 -5.07 16.79
N ASN A 380 -8.39 -5.52 16.00
CA ASN A 380 -7.89 -6.89 16.13
C ASN A 380 -7.07 -6.98 17.42
N SER A 381 -7.74 -7.40 18.49
CA SER A 381 -7.11 -8.02 19.63
C SER A 381 -6.30 -9.22 19.16
N ASP A 382 -4.99 -9.23 19.46
CA ASP A 382 -4.18 -10.44 19.35
C ASP A 382 -4.76 -11.53 20.25
N SER A 383 -5.54 -12.40 19.63
CA SER A 383 -5.98 -13.69 20.14
C SER A 383 -6.07 -14.60 18.91
N GLY A 384 -4.92 -15.16 18.54
CA GLY A 384 -4.78 -16.34 17.67
C GLY A 384 -5.63 -16.36 16.40
N GLY A 385 -5.10 -15.82 15.29
CA GLY A 385 -5.54 -16.21 13.95
C GLY A 385 -6.28 -15.16 13.11
N SER A 386 -5.65 -14.02 12.82
CA SER A 386 -5.90 -13.23 11.57
C SER A 386 -4.88 -12.09 11.37
N GLY A 387 -3.60 -12.31 11.73
CA GLY A 387 -2.54 -11.31 11.56
C GLY A 387 -2.10 -11.04 10.11
N ALA A 388 -2.66 -11.76 9.12
CA ALA A 388 -2.24 -11.66 7.72
C ALA A 388 -2.77 -10.39 7.02
N THR A 389 -3.99 -9.95 7.33
CA THR A 389 -4.72 -8.93 6.55
C THR A 389 -4.78 -7.53 7.16
N CYS A 390 -4.34 -7.35 8.41
CA CYS A 390 -4.43 -6.06 9.09
C CYS A 390 -3.20 -5.18 8.83
N MET A 391 -3.43 -3.91 8.47
CA MET A 391 -2.44 -2.82 8.41
C MET A 391 -2.79 -1.79 9.49
N ASP A 392 -2.04 -1.80 10.59
CA ASP A 392 -2.25 -0.89 11.73
C ASP A 392 -1.66 0.49 11.48
N TRP A 393 -0.60 0.55 10.68
CA TRP A 393 0.08 1.77 10.28
C TRP A 393 -0.21 2.08 8.83
N CYS A 394 -1.17 2.98 8.60
CA CYS A 394 -1.53 3.41 7.25
C CYS A 394 -0.98 4.80 6.95
N LEU A 395 -0.37 4.94 5.78
CA LEU A 395 0.06 6.20 5.20
C LEU A 395 -0.99 6.69 4.19
N SER A 396 -0.89 7.95 3.81
CA SER A 396 -1.80 8.60 2.87
C SER A 396 -1.05 9.56 1.95
N THR A 397 -1.75 10.23 1.04
CA THR A 397 -1.19 11.34 0.26
C THR A 397 -0.98 12.61 1.09
N ASN A 398 -1.41 12.65 2.36
CA ASN A 398 -1.27 13.81 3.23
C ASN A 398 0.02 13.74 4.07
N SER A 399 0.99 14.58 3.72
CA SER A 399 2.29 14.67 4.39
C SER A 399 2.23 14.90 5.90
N LYS A 400 1.35 15.78 6.37
CA LYS A 400 1.21 16.10 7.80
C LYS A 400 0.68 14.89 8.59
N LYS A 401 -0.27 14.15 8.00
CA LYS A 401 -0.75 12.90 8.59
C LYS A 401 0.38 11.87 8.64
N ASN A 402 1.13 11.70 7.56
CA ASN A 402 2.25 10.77 7.50
C ASN A 402 3.33 11.10 8.54
N GLU A 403 3.65 12.38 8.75
CA GLU A 403 4.58 12.80 9.82
C GLU A 403 4.07 12.41 11.22
N ALA A 404 2.77 12.58 11.49
CA ALA A 404 2.18 12.15 12.75
C ALA A 404 2.23 10.63 12.93
N VAL A 405 1.94 9.86 11.87
CA VAL A 405 2.02 8.39 11.87
C VAL A 405 3.47 7.94 12.14
N ARG A 406 4.46 8.49 11.42
CA ARG A 406 5.90 8.19 11.61
C ARG A 406 6.41 8.57 13.01
N THR A 407 5.90 9.65 13.58
CA THR A 407 6.26 10.10 14.94
C THR A 407 5.73 9.14 16.00
N GLU A 408 4.52 8.64 15.81
CA GLU A 408 3.90 7.65 16.69
C GLU A 408 4.51 6.25 16.50
N PHE A 409 5.05 5.97 15.32
CA PHE A 409 5.61 4.68 14.93
C PHE A 409 6.85 4.27 15.73
N SER A 410 6.82 3.03 16.21
CA SER A 410 7.96 2.28 16.73
C SER A 410 7.67 0.80 16.62
N TYR A 411 8.67 -0.01 16.30
CA TYR A 411 8.55 -1.46 16.49
C TYR A 411 8.40 -1.78 17.99
N GLU A 412 7.55 -2.75 18.29
CA GLU A 412 7.16 -3.04 19.67
C GLU A 412 8.33 -3.58 20.51
N PHE A 413 9.10 -4.52 19.95
CA PHE A 413 10.10 -5.29 20.68
C PHE A 413 11.54 -4.94 20.26
N THR A 414 11.96 -3.68 20.43
CA THR A 414 13.34 -3.24 20.10
C THR A 414 14.28 -3.26 21.32
N PRO A 415 15.60 -3.45 21.14
CA PRO A 415 16.29 -3.72 19.88
C PRO A 415 16.01 -5.14 19.35
N ASN A 416 15.70 -5.25 18.07
CA ASN A 416 15.37 -6.50 17.38
C ASN A 416 16.37 -6.74 16.23
N VAL A 417 17.44 -7.46 16.54
CA VAL A 417 18.48 -7.77 15.54
C VAL A 417 17.94 -8.66 14.42
N THR A 418 17.06 -9.61 14.73
CA THR A 418 16.47 -10.49 13.70
C THR A 418 15.66 -9.68 12.70
N LEU A 419 14.82 -8.76 13.16
CA LEU A 419 14.05 -7.86 12.30
C LEU A 419 14.97 -6.96 11.47
N CYS A 420 15.99 -6.35 12.09
CA CYS A 420 16.98 -5.54 11.40
C CYS A 420 17.63 -6.32 10.25
N LEU A 421 18.15 -7.53 10.53
CA LEU A 421 18.79 -8.37 9.53
C LEU A 421 17.80 -8.86 8.45
N SER A 422 16.56 -9.16 8.81
CA SER A 422 15.53 -9.55 7.84
C SER A 422 15.17 -8.41 6.88
N ILE A 423 15.03 -7.17 7.39
CA ILE A 423 14.83 -5.99 6.53
C ILE A 423 16.03 -5.83 5.60
N MET A 424 17.23 -5.91 6.16
CA MET A 424 18.43 -5.65 5.41
C MET A 424 18.78 -6.76 4.41
N LYS A 425 18.27 -7.99 4.54
CA LYS A 425 18.40 -9.03 3.50
C LYS A 425 17.83 -8.60 2.14
N MET A 426 16.88 -7.66 2.11
CA MET A 426 16.32 -7.11 0.87
C MET A 426 17.18 -5.99 0.25
N HIS A 427 18.18 -5.50 1.00
CA HIS A 427 19.09 -4.45 0.58
C HIS A 427 20.10 -4.96 -0.46
N CYS A 428 20.48 -4.10 -1.42
CA CYS A 428 21.43 -4.46 -2.45
C CYS A 428 22.83 -4.65 -1.86
N ILE A 429 23.52 -5.74 -2.21
CA ILE A 429 24.87 -5.99 -1.70
C ILE A 429 25.81 -4.88 -2.20
N ASN A 430 26.17 -3.96 -1.30
CA ASN A 430 27.15 -2.90 -1.49
C ASN A 430 27.88 -2.63 -0.16
N LEU A 431 28.89 -1.76 -0.16
CA LEU A 431 29.69 -1.48 1.03
C LEU A 431 28.97 -0.68 2.12
N ASP A 432 27.83 -0.05 1.83
CA ASP A 432 27.08 0.72 2.84
C ASP A 432 26.37 -0.20 3.84
N TYR A 433 25.95 -1.39 3.41
CA TYR A 433 25.30 -2.36 4.27
C TYR A 433 26.23 -2.87 5.39
N PRO A 434 27.42 -3.44 5.11
CA PRO A 434 28.32 -3.86 6.18
C PRO A 434 28.76 -2.68 7.05
N ARG A 435 28.99 -1.48 6.49
CA ARG A 435 29.29 -0.26 7.27
C ARG A 435 28.16 0.08 8.25
N PHE A 436 26.93 0.09 7.78
CA PHE A 436 25.75 0.31 8.62
C PHE A 436 25.70 -0.68 9.79
N LEU A 437 25.93 -1.98 9.54
CA LEU A 437 25.91 -2.98 10.61
C LEU A 437 27.04 -2.79 11.64
N LEU A 438 28.22 -2.35 11.19
CA LEU A 438 29.35 -2.03 12.08
C LEU A 438 29.03 -0.80 12.95
N ASP A 439 28.53 0.29 12.35
CA ASP A 439 28.15 1.51 13.08
C ASP A 439 27.10 1.21 14.17
N ARG A 440 26.10 0.39 13.83
CA ARG A 440 25.06 -0.07 14.77
C ARG A 440 25.63 -0.98 15.86
N SER A 441 26.60 -1.83 15.54
CA SER A 441 27.31 -2.65 16.54
C SER A 441 28.05 -1.79 17.55
N ASP A 442 28.69 -0.71 17.11
CA ASP A 442 29.45 0.20 17.97
C ASP A 442 28.54 1.06 18.85
N GLU A 443 27.35 1.42 18.37
CA GLU A 443 26.29 2.00 19.21
C GLU A 443 25.86 1.07 20.34
N ILE A 444 25.57 -0.19 20.04
CA ILE A 444 25.22 -1.19 21.07
C ILE A 444 26.40 -1.36 22.06
N ALA A 445 27.64 -1.28 21.59
CA ALA A 445 28.83 -1.35 22.45
C ALA A 445 28.94 -0.19 23.44
N ARG A 446 28.56 1.03 23.02
CA ARG A 446 28.52 2.20 23.91
C ARG A 446 27.48 2.01 25.02
N GLU A 447 26.31 1.44 24.70
CA GLU A 447 25.26 1.15 25.67
C GLU A 447 25.62 0.01 26.65
N LEU A 448 26.47 -0.95 26.24
CA LEU A 448 27.00 -1.96 27.16
C LEU A 448 27.77 -1.33 28.34
N SER A 449 28.41 -0.19 28.12
CA SER A 449 29.21 0.50 29.13
C SER A 449 28.36 1.21 30.20
N SER A 450 27.04 1.37 29.99
CA SER A 450 26.14 2.16 30.85
C SER A 450 25.35 1.35 31.90
N GLY A 451 25.56 0.03 31.98
CA GLY A 451 25.04 -0.84 33.05
C GLY A 451 23.60 -1.31 32.87
N GLY A 452 23.26 -1.81 31.66
CA GLY A 452 21.99 -2.48 31.34
C GLY A 452 22.09 -4.01 31.26
N ASP A 453 21.10 -4.64 30.62
CA ASP A 453 20.98 -6.10 30.43
C ASP A 453 22.08 -6.64 29.49
N ALA A 454 23.32 -6.71 30.02
CA ALA A 454 24.56 -6.83 29.25
C ALA A 454 24.60 -8.08 28.36
N ARG A 455 23.94 -9.16 28.77
CA ARG A 455 23.90 -10.41 28.00
C ARG A 455 23.13 -10.26 26.67
N LEU A 456 22.02 -9.55 26.68
CA LEU A 456 21.21 -9.30 25.48
C LEU A 456 21.98 -8.43 24.49
N LEU A 457 22.58 -7.34 24.98
CA LEU A 457 23.34 -6.40 24.16
C LEU A 457 24.63 -7.03 23.59
N VAL A 458 25.33 -7.87 24.37
CA VAL A 458 26.49 -8.65 23.85
C VAL A 458 26.06 -9.57 22.71
N ARG A 459 24.94 -10.29 22.86
CA ARG A 459 24.41 -11.18 21.82
C ARG A 459 24.03 -10.38 20.58
N ALA A 460 23.34 -9.25 20.76
CA ALA A 460 22.93 -8.38 19.68
C ALA A 460 24.14 -7.85 18.89
N ARG A 461 25.15 -7.33 19.59
CA ARG A 461 26.41 -6.87 18.99
C ARG A 461 27.11 -7.96 18.20
N ARG A 462 27.26 -9.16 18.79
CA ARG A 462 27.88 -10.30 18.11
C ARG A 462 27.17 -10.67 16.81
N SER A 463 25.83 -10.71 16.84
CA SER A 463 25.04 -11.02 15.65
C SER A 463 25.22 -9.98 14.54
N LEU A 464 25.27 -8.69 14.86
CA LEU A 464 25.53 -7.63 13.88
C LEU A 464 26.94 -7.74 13.28
N LEU A 465 27.96 -7.98 14.11
CA LEU A 465 29.34 -8.15 13.65
C LEU A 465 29.50 -9.34 12.70
N LEU A 466 28.89 -10.49 13.04
CA LEU A 466 28.94 -11.69 12.18
C LEU A 466 28.25 -11.43 10.83
N ALA A 467 27.08 -10.78 10.84
CA ALA A 467 26.38 -10.43 9.61
C ALA A 467 27.19 -9.43 8.76
N ALA A 468 27.83 -8.43 9.38
CA ALA A 468 28.70 -7.48 8.69
C ALA A 468 29.89 -8.18 8.03
N ALA A 469 30.55 -9.10 8.74
CA ALA A 469 31.67 -9.87 8.20
C ALA A 469 31.25 -10.77 7.03
N GLU A 470 30.12 -11.48 7.15
CA GLU A 470 29.56 -12.29 6.07
C GLU A 470 29.28 -11.46 4.82
N LEU A 471 28.66 -10.29 4.97
CA LEU A 471 28.34 -9.41 3.84
C LEU A 471 29.58 -8.78 3.21
N TYR A 472 30.56 -8.39 4.03
CA TYR A 472 31.83 -7.86 3.53
C TYR A 472 32.56 -8.88 2.65
N SER A 473 32.49 -10.18 2.99
CA SER A 473 33.07 -11.25 2.16
C SER A 473 32.37 -11.41 0.80
N ARG A 474 31.10 -10.99 0.70
CA ARG A 474 30.27 -11.11 -0.52
C ARG A 474 30.28 -9.83 -1.38
N THR A 475 30.72 -8.69 -0.85
CA THR A 475 30.78 -7.45 -1.62
C THR A 475 31.88 -7.49 -2.67
N PRO A 476 31.58 -7.22 -3.96
CA PRO A 476 32.60 -7.12 -5.00
C PRO A 476 33.58 -5.98 -4.67
N GLN A 477 34.89 -6.26 -4.70
CA GLN A 477 35.92 -5.22 -4.61
C GLN A 477 36.32 -4.75 -6.00
N GLU A 478 36.20 -3.45 -6.27
CA GLU A 478 36.86 -2.83 -7.41
C GLU A 478 38.34 -2.61 -7.07
N ASN A 479 39.21 -3.53 -7.48
CA ASN A 479 40.63 -3.21 -7.62
C ASN A 479 40.91 -2.76 -9.05
N GLY A 480 41.74 -1.74 -9.22
CA GLY A 480 42.11 -1.07 -10.47
C GLY A 480 42.78 -1.93 -11.55
N SER A 481 42.59 -3.25 -11.53
CA SER A 481 43.05 -4.21 -12.52
C SER A 481 41.94 -5.19 -12.91
N GLY A 482 40.77 -4.67 -13.33
CA GLY A 482 39.82 -5.30 -14.28
C GLY A 482 39.31 -6.73 -14.02
N ALA A 483 39.59 -7.35 -12.88
CA ALA A 483 39.23 -8.73 -12.58
C ALA A 483 38.47 -8.80 -11.25
N LEU A 484 37.18 -9.14 -11.32
CA LEU A 484 36.37 -9.47 -10.15
C LEU A 484 36.83 -10.82 -9.57
N ARG A 485 37.29 -10.82 -8.31
CA ARG A 485 37.36 -12.03 -7.48
C ARG A 485 36.55 -11.81 -6.20
N VAL A 486 35.79 -12.84 -5.81
CA VAL A 486 35.15 -12.93 -4.48
C VAL A 486 36.26 -13.02 -3.43
N ALA A 487 36.16 -12.25 -2.34
CA ALA A 487 37.19 -12.18 -1.31
C ALA A 487 37.39 -13.58 -0.68
N GLU A 488 38.63 -14.07 -0.73
CA GLU A 488 39.03 -15.23 0.07
C GLU A 488 38.85 -14.88 1.55
N THR A 489 38.16 -15.77 2.24
CA THR A 489 37.71 -15.69 3.62
C THR A 489 38.85 -15.29 4.57
N GLY A 490 38.70 -14.13 5.21
CA GLY A 490 39.46 -13.72 6.38
C GLY A 490 38.51 -13.28 7.47
N ALA A 491 38.02 -14.24 8.25
CA ALA A 491 37.40 -14.02 9.56
C ALA A 491 37.89 -15.10 10.52
#